data_AF-A0A947E7D3-F1
#
_entry.id   AF-A0A947E7D3-F1
#
_cell.length_a   1.000
_cell.length_b   1.000
_cell.length_c   1.000
_cell.angle_alpha   90.00
_cell.angle_beta   90.00
_cell.angle_gamma   90.00
#
_symmetry.space_group_name_H-M   'P 1'
#
loop_
_entity.id
_entity.type
_entity.pdbx_description
1 polymer ?
#
loop_
_entity_poly.entity_id
_entity_poly.type
_entity_poly.pdbx_seq_one_letter_code
_entity_poly.pdbx_strand_id
1 'polypeptide(L)'
;MRDLLNTCMLVPGVSENNCAGWVQAWGSLLGLGIAIIFPIAYGFYTRREARRGHFEAIALDVRIAEHQARIYLGSKIMVPAYRVPLHGKETALPALLADGKMNAKDATALVQFYVDATSFNYCLDLTQQMKANGEAWQPEVNRIKLKAEHLVSGGSRSRYDDAVAVLRKHLPPASLKRLDVEERTDSTELD
;
A
#
# COMPACT_ATOMS: atom_id res chain seq x y z
N MET A 1 -47.21 -7.42 6.70
CA MET A 1 -47.44 -6.11 7.37
C MET A 1 -48.91 -5.84 7.68
N ARG A 2 -49.89 -6.22 6.83
CA ARG A 2 -51.32 -6.03 7.16
C ARG A 2 -51.80 -6.90 8.33
N ASP A 3 -51.24 -8.10 8.52
CA ASP A 3 -51.69 -8.99 9.61
C ASP A 3 -51.15 -8.61 11.00
N LEU A 4 -50.02 -7.88 11.07
CA LEU A 4 -49.52 -7.32 12.33
C LEU A 4 -50.42 -6.22 12.89
N LEU A 5 -51.15 -5.51 12.02
CA LEU A 5 -52.13 -4.51 12.45
C LEU A 5 -53.41 -5.15 13.02
N ASN A 6 -53.80 -6.33 12.52
CA ASN A 6 -55.00 -7.01 12.99
C ASN A 6 -54.83 -7.69 14.35
N THR A 7 -53.59 -7.94 14.80
CA THR A 7 -53.36 -8.64 16.07
C THR A 7 -53.45 -7.70 17.28
N CYS A 8 -53.34 -6.38 17.08
CA CYS A 8 -53.43 -5.39 18.17
C CYS A 8 -54.87 -4.96 18.52
N MET A 9 -55.87 -5.28 17.69
CA MET A 9 -57.25 -4.79 17.89
C MET A 9 -58.16 -5.69 18.74
N LEU A 10 -57.70 -6.86 19.20
CA LEU A 10 -58.58 -7.85 19.86
C LEU A 10 -58.44 -7.94 21.39
N VAL A 11 -57.73 -7.02 22.04
CA VAL A 11 -57.67 -6.95 23.51
C VAL A 11 -58.56 -5.80 24.02
N PRO A 12 -59.80 -6.09 24.48
CA PRO A 12 -60.68 -5.05 25.01
C PRO A 12 -60.09 -4.48 26.31
N GLY A 13 -59.92 -3.14 26.36
CA GLY A 13 -59.44 -2.40 27.54
C GLY A 13 -58.04 -1.80 27.43
N VAL A 14 -57.30 -2.04 26.33
CA VAL A 14 -56.01 -1.39 26.09
C VAL A 14 -56.24 -0.11 25.26
N SER A 15 -56.08 1.05 25.91
CA SER A 15 -56.09 2.35 25.25
C SER A 15 -55.09 2.38 24.08
N GLU A 16 -55.50 2.89 22.91
CA GLU A 16 -54.66 3.03 21.70
C GLU A 16 -53.31 3.71 21.97
N ASN A 17 -53.24 4.52 23.03
CA ASN A 17 -52.05 5.24 23.47
C ASN A 17 -50.92 4.30 23.96
N ASN A 18 -51.25 3.10 24.46
CA ASN A 18 -50.26 2.16 24.99
C ASN A 18 -49.50 1.44 23.86
N CYS A 19 -50.14 1.12 22.74
CA CYS A 19 -49.47 0.46 21.61
C CYS A 19 -48.51 1.41 20.87
N ALA A 20 -48.86 2.69 20.76
CA ALA A 20 -48.02 3.70 20.13
C ALA A 20 -46.69 3.92 20.88
N GLY A 21 -46.73 3.94 22.22
CA GLY A 21 -45.55 4.15 23.05
C GLY A 21 -44.48 3.06 22.90
N TRP A 22 -44.89 1.80 22.80
CA TRP A 22 -43.95 0.68 22.63
C TRP A 22 -43.28 0.67 21.25
N VAL A 23 -44.03 0.97 20.18
CA VAL A 23 -43.46 1.08 18.82
C VAL A 23 -42.45 2.22 18.77
N GLN A 24 -42.77 3.36 19.38
CA GLN A 24 -41.86 4.50 19.48
C GLN A 24 -40.58 4.13 20.27
N ALA A 25 -40.71 3.43 21.40
CA ALA A 25 -39.57 3.00 22.21
C ALA A 25 -38.63 2.05 21.44
N TRP A 26 -39.17 1.04 20.76
CA TRP A 26 -38.37 0.13 19.91
C TRP A 26 -37.73 0.86 18.72
N GLY A 27 -38.46 1.77 18.09
CA GLY A 27 -37.93 2.62 17.02
C GLY A 27 -36.75 3.47 17.48
N SER A 28 -36.85 4.11 18.65
CA SER A 28 -35.76 4.89 19.23
C SER A 28 -34.55 4.03 19.59
N LEU A 29 -34.75 2.83 20.15
CA LEU A 29 -33.65 1.90 20.48
C LEU A 29 -32.94 1.39 19.22
N LEU A 30 -33.69 1.02 18.18
CA LEU A 30 -33.10 0.61 16.89
C LEU A 30 -32.37 1.78 16.22
N GLY A 31 -32.97 2.97 16.23
CA GLY A 31 -32.34 4.18 15.70
C GLY A 31 -31.02 4.49 16.40
N LEU A 32 -30.99 4.43 17.74
CA LEU A 32 -29.78 4.62 18.53
C LEU A 32 -28.73 3.54 18.24
N GLY A 33 -29.16 2.27 18.14
CA GLY A 33 -28.27 1.16 17.80
C GLY A 33 -27.59 1.35 16.45
N ILE A 34 -28.35 1.73 15.42
CA ILE A 34 -27.81 2.02 14.08
C ILE A 34 -26.87 3.23 14.14
N ALA A 35 -27.27 4.31 14.82
CA ALA A 35 -26.46 5.53 14.93
C ALA A 35 -25.09 5.29 15.59
N ILE A 36 -24.98 4.34 16.51
CA ILE A 36 -23.71 3.98 17.16
C ILE A 36 -22.91 2.97 16.31
N ILE A 37 -23.55 1.90 15.82
CA ILE A 37 -22.85 0.80 15.16
C ILE A 37 -22.37 1.21 13.77
N PHE A 38 -23.18 1.96 13.02
CA PHE A 38 -22.86 2.36 11.65
C PHE A 38 -21.53 3.11 11.51
N PRO A 39 -21.24 4.20 12.26
CA PRO A 39 -19.97 4.93 12.11
C PRO A 39 -18.76 4.09 12.52
N ILE A 40 -18.92 3.20 13.49
CA ILE A 40 -17.85 2.27 13.91
C ILE A 40 -17.54 1.30 12.77
N ALA A 41 -18.56 0.61 12.25
CA ALA A 41 -18.41 -0.34 11.15
C ALA A 41 -17.87 0.33 9.88
N TYR A 42 -18.40 1.50 9.53
CA TYR A 42 -17.94 2.29 8.40
C TYR A 42 -16.49 2.76 8.59
N GLY A 43 -16.12 3.20 9.80
CA GLY A 43 -14.75 3.55 10.16
C GLY A 43 -13.78 2.37 10.02
N PHE A 44 -14.19 1.16 10.41
CA PHE A 44 -13.37 -0.04 10.21
C PHE A 44 -13.20 -0.41 8.74
N TYR A 45 -14.28 -0.29 7.95
CA TYR A 45 -14.25 -0.57 6.52
C TYR A 45 -13.34 0.40 5.77
N THR A 46 -13.54 1.71 5.97
CA THR A 46 -12.72 2.77 5.34
C THR A 46 -11.25 2.65 5.70
N ARG A 47 -10.91 2.38 6.98
CA ARG A 47 -9.52 2.13 7.39
C ARG A 47 -8.93 0.88 6.74
N ARG A 48 -9.73 -0.15 6.47
CA ARG A 48 -9.25 -1.35 5.77
C ARG A 48 -8.93 -1.04 4.31
N GLU A 49 -9.80 -0.34 3.61
CA GLU A 49 -9.57 0.07 2.22
C GLU A 49 -8.41 1.06 2.10
N ALA A 50 -8.30 2.04 2.99
CA ALA A 50 -7.18 2.98 3.02
C ALA A 50 -5.83 2.26 3.18
N ARG A 51 -5.74 1.32 4.13
CA ARG A 51 -4.53 0.49 4.32
C ARG A 51 -4.17 -0.29 3.08
N ARG A 52 -5.16 -0.87 2.39
CA ARG A 52 -4.94 -1.57 1.13
C ARG A 52 -4.36 -0.61 0.09
N GLY A 53 -4.95 0.58 -0.06
CA GLY A 53 -4.44 1.62 -0.97
C GLY A 53 -3.00 2.02 -0.67
N HIS A 54 -2.61 2.11 0.60
CA HIS A 54 -1.22 2.38 1.00
C HIS A 54 -0.25 1.26 0.58
N PHE A 55 -0.60 -0.01 0.79
CA PHE A 55 0.24 -1.11 0.33
C PHE A 55 0.30 -1.20 -1.21
N GLU A 56 -0.80 -0.93 -1.91
CA GLU A 56 -0.83 -0.90 -3.38
C GLU A 56 0.05 0.24 -3.94
N ALA A 57 0.07 1.40 -3.29
CA ALA A 57 0.96 2.51 -3.65
C ALA A 57 2.44 2.13 -3.49
N ILE A 58 2.81 1.49 -2.36
CA ILE A 58 4.18 0.99 -2.16
C ILE A 58 4.54 -0.08 -3.19
N ALA A 59 3.62 -0.99 -3.51
CA ALA A 59 3.84 -2.01 -4.52
C ALA A 59 4.10 -1.42 -5.91
N LEU A 60 3.37 -0.37 -6.28
CA LEU A 60 3.60 0.35 -7.53
C LEU A 60 4.98 1.01 -7.55
N ASP A 61 5.37 1.70 -6.47
CA ASP A 61 6.71 2.28 -6.34
C ASP A 61 7.81 1.22 -6.51
N VAL A 62 7.68 0.10 -5.80
CA VAL A 62 8.64 -1.01 -5.82
C VAL A 62 8.76 -1.59 -7.23
N ARG A 63 7.65 -1.77 -7.94
CA ARG A 63 7.62 -2.31 -9.31
C ARG A 63 8.26 -1.34 -10.31
N ILE A 64 7.89 -0.06 -10.27
CA ILE A 64 8.44 0.95 -11.18
C ILE A 64 9.94 1.12 -10.94
N ALA A 65 10.36 1.15 -9.68
CA ALA A 65 11.77 1.26 -9.30
C ALA A 65 12.62 0.11 -9.84
N GLU A 66 12.13 -1.12 -9.70
CA GLU A 66 12.80 -2.30 -10.21
C GLU A 66 12.88 -2.26 -11.73
N HIS A 67 11.79 -1.94 -12.42
CA HIS A 67 11.78 -1.81 -13.87
C HIS A 67 12.79 -0.76 -14.37
N GLN A 68 12.79 0.43 -13.77
CA GLN A 68 13.72 1.50 -14.12
C GLN A 68 15.18 1.12 -13.84
N ALA A 69 15.46 0.51 -12.68
CA ALA A 69 16.80 0.05 -12.35
C ALA A 69 17.30 -1.04 -13.30
N ARG A 70 16.44 -1.98 -13.74
CA ARG A 70 16.80 -2.96 -14.79
C ARG A 70 17.11 -2.30 -16.12
N ILE A 71 16.27 -1.35 -16.55
CA ILE A 71 16.52 -0.60 -17.78
C ILE A 71 17.85 0.13 -17.68
N TYR A 72 18.15 0.75 -16.54
CA TYR A 72 19.43 1.41 -16.32
C TYR A 72 20.60 0.44 -16.53
N LEU A 73 20.56 -0.72 -15.88
CA LEU A 73 21.61 -1.73 -15.95
C LEU A 73 21.78 -2.35 -17.35
N GLY A 74 20.69 -2.53 -18.09
CA GLY A 74 20.73 -3.07 -19.46
C GLY A 74 21.02 -2.02 -20.55
N SER A 75 20.87 -0.74 -20.24
CA SER A 75 21.06 0.35 -21.22
C SER A 75 22.51 0.83 -21.29
N LYS A 76 22.86 1.47 -22.42
CA LYS A 76 24.14 2.21 -22.57
C LYS A 76 24.05 3.65 -22.05
N ILE A 77 22.94 4.04 -21.43
CA ILE A 77 22.70 5.40 -20.96
C ILE A 77 23.33 5.55 -19.59
N MET A 78 24.45 6.27 -19.52
CA MET A 78 25.20 6.43 -18.27
C MET A 78 24.47 7.28 -17.22
N VAL A 79 23.70 8.28 -17.68
CA VAL A 79 22.99 9.26 -16.83
C VAL A 79 21.58 9.49 -17.39
N PRO A 80 20.59 8.68 -16.98
CA PRO A 80 19.19 8.89 -17.37
C PRO A 80 18.61 10.16 -16.73
N ALA A 81 17.58 10.73 -17.36
CA ALA A 81 16.88 11.92 -16.88
C ALA A 81 15.68 11.60 -15.95
N TYR A 82 15.30 10.33 -15.79
CA TYR A 82 14.18 9.94 -14.95
C TYR A 82 14.61 9.78 -13.48
N ARG A 83 13.62 9.75 -12.58
CA ARG A 83 13.76 9.39 -11.17
C ARG A 83 12.84 8.24 -10.81
N VAL A 84 13.26 7.50 -9.78
CA VAL A 84 12.47 6.45 -9.16
C VAL A 84 11.39 7.08 -8.26
N PRO A 85 10.11 6.64 -8.34
CA PRO A 85 9.05 7.17 -7.49
C PRO A 85 9.27 6.78 -6.01
N LEU A 86 8.93 7.71 -5.12
CA LEU A 86 9.07 7.56 -3.66
C LEU A 86 7.78 7.95 -2.92
N HIS A 87 6.63 7.92 -3.61
CA HIS A 87 5.36 8.41 -3.05
C HIS A 87 4.92 7.61 -1.82
N GLY A 88 5.09 6.30 -1.86
CA GLY A 88 4.78 5.40 -0.77
C GLY A 88 5.69 5.62 0.44
N LYS A 89 6.94 6.08 0.26
CA LYS A 89 7.84 6.44 1.36
C LYS A 89 7.31 7.63 2.17
N GLU A 90 6.81 8.65 1.48
CA GLU A 90 6.42 9.93 2.08
C GLU A 90 5.03 9.87 2.70
N THR A 91 4.11 9.13 2.09
CA THR A 91 2.69 9.13 2.47
C THR A 91 2.22 7.80 3.07
N ALA A 92 2.45 6.69 2.35
CA ALA A 92 1.88 5.40 2.71
C ALA A 92 2.60 4.72 3.89
N LEU A 93 3.93 4.75 3.90
CA LEU A 93 4.74 4.06 4.91
C LEU A 93 4.53 4.63 6.32
N PRO A 94 4.52 5.97 6.54
CA PRO A 94 4.21 6.54 7.86
C PRO A 94 2.80 6.19 8.32
N ALA A 95 1.81 6.20 7.42
CA ALA A 95 0.43 5.83 7.75
C ALA A 95 0.31 4.35 8.19
N LEU A 96 0.98 3.43 7.48
CA LEU A 96 1.01 2.01 7.83
C LEU A 96 1.73 1.73 9.16
N LEU A 97 2.78 2.51 9.47
CA LEU A 97 3.49 2.44 10.75
C LEU A 97 2.61 2.94 11.90
N ALA A 98 1.91 4.07 11.72
CA ALA A 98 1.00 4.63 12.72
C ALA A 98 -0.16 3.67 13.05
N ASP A 99 -0.65 2.93 12.06
CA ASP A 99 -1.70 1.93 12.25
C ASP A 99 -1.25 0.66 13.01
N GLY A 100 0.05 0.49 13.25
CA GLY A 100 0.62 -0.63 14.02
C GLY A 100 0.40 -2.00 13.35
N LYS A 101 0.14 -2.04 12.04
CA LYS A 101 -0.15 -3.28 11.30
C LYS A 101 1.08 -3.95 10.73
N MET A 102 2.20 -3.24 10.69
CA MET A 102 3.46 -3.75 10.19
C MET A 102 4.36 -4.13 11.36
N ASN A 103 4.92 -5.34 11.32
CA ASN A 103 5.91 -5.73 12.31
C ASN A 103 7.27 -5.03 12.01
N ALA A 104 8.19 -5.03 12.96
CA ALA A 104 9.48 -4.35 12.80
C ALA A 104 10.32 -4.89 11.64
N LYS A 105 10.22 -6.20 11.32
CA LYS A 105 10.96 -6.82 10.22
C LYS A 105 10.45 -6.36 8.85
N ASP A 106 9.15 -6.39 8.66
CA ASP A 106 8.44 -5.94 7.46
C ASP A 106 8.73 -4.44 7.24
N ALA A 107 8.67 -3.63 8.30
CA ALA A 107 8.99 -2.22 8.25
C ALA A 107 10.43 -1.96 7.81
N THR A 108 11.37 -2.71 8.40
CA THR A 108 12.80 -2.58 8.09
C THR A 108 13.09 -2.94 6.63
N ALA A 109 12.47 -3.99 6.09
CA ALA A 109 12.63 -4.37 4.68
C ALA A 109 12.17 -3.25 3.73
N LEU A 110 10.98 -2.68 3.95
CA LEU A 110 10.48 -1.57 3.12
C LEU A 110 11.32 -0.29 3.27
N VAL A 111 11.75 0.04 4.49
CA VAL A 111 12.62 1.19 4.74
C VAL A 111 13.96 1.02 4.03
N GLN A 112 14.58 -0.17 4.11
CA GLN A 112 15.85 -0.45 3.44
C GLN A 112 15.74 -0.34 1.92
N PHE A 113 14.65 -0.84 1.34
CA PHE A 113 14.35 -0.63 -0.08
C PHE A 113 14.30 0.87 -0.42
N TYR A 114 13.55 1.67 0.33
CA TYR A 114 13.44 3.12 0.06
C TYR A 114 14.73 3.90 0.33
N VAL A 115 15.57 3.47 1.27
CA VAL A 115 16.91 4.05 1.49
C VAL A 115 17.77 3.86 0.24
N ASP A 116 17.78 2.66 -0.33
CA ASP A 116 18.55 2.37 -1.53
C ASP A 116 17.98 3.08 -2.77
N ALA A 117 16.65 3.13 -2.93
CA ALA A 117 16.00 3.90 -3.99
C ALA A 117 16.28 5.41 -3.88
N THR A 118 16.27 5.97 -2.67
CA THR A 118 16.62 7.38 -2.43
C THR A 118 18.10 7.63 -2.75
N SER A 119 18.98 6.74 -2.31
CA SER A 119 20.42 6.83 -2.62
C SER A 119 20.69 6.75 -4.12
N PHE A 120 19.93 5.92 -4.84
CA PHE A 120 20.04 5.81 -6.29
C PHE A 120 19.62 7.11 -6.99
N ASN A 121 18.46 7.69 -6.63
CA ASN A 121 18.02 8.98 -7.14
C ASN A 121 19.05 10.09 -6.85
N TYR A 122 19.58 10.14 -5.63
CA TYR A 122 20.60 11.13 -5.25
C TYR A 122 21.86 11.01 -6.10
N CYS A 123 22.37 9.79 -6.33
CA CYS A 123 23.53 9.59 -7.18
C CYS A 123 23.27 10.00 -8.64
N LEU A 124 22.06 9.75 -9.16
CA LEU A 124 21.66 10.23 -10.49
C LEU A 124 21.69 11.75 -10.59
N ASP A 125 21.07 12.43 -9.61
CA ASP A 125 21.01 13.90 -9.56
C ASP A 125 22.41 14.51 -9.43
N LEU A 126 23.25 13.97 -8.54
CA LEU A 126 24.63 14.42 -8.36
C LEU A 126 25.44 14.26 -9.66
N THR A 127 25.32 13.12 -10.34
CA THR A 127 26.04 12.85 -11.59
C THR A 127 25.57 13.78 -12.71
N GLN A 128 24.27 14.09 -12.79
CA GLN A 128 23.74 15.09 -13.71
C GLN A 128 24.31 16.48 -13.43
N GLN A 129 24.38 16.88 -12.17
CA GLN A 129 24.93 18.17 -11.75
C GLN A 129 26.43 18.28 -12.09
N MET A 130 27.22 17.27 -11.72
CA MET A 130 28.65 17.23 -12.05
C MET A 130 28.89 17.30 -13.56
N LYS A 131 28.08 16.57 -14.35
CA LYS A 131 28.13 16.63 -15.82
C LYS A 131 27.80 18.03 -16.36
N ALA A 132 26.80 18.71 -15.78
CA ALA A 132 26.44 20.07 -16.17
C ALA A 132 27.53 21.09 -15.82
N ASN A 133 28.26 20.87 -14.72
CA ASN A 133 29.35 21.71 -14.26
C ASN A 133 30.69 21.45 -14.98
N GLY A 134 30.78 20.40 -15.82
CA GLY A 134 32.04 19.98 -16.45
C GLY A 134 33.02 19.29 -15.50
N GLU A 135 32.54 18.78 -14.36
CA GLU A 135 33.32 18.03 -13.38
C GLU A 135 33.50 16.55 -13.79
N ALA A 136 34.42 15.83 -13.14
CA ALA A 136 34.66 14.41 -13.41
C ALA A 136 33.55 13.51 -12.82
N TRP A 137 32.56 13.13 -13.63
CA TRP A 137 31.36 12.39 -13.20
C TRP A 137 31.43 10.86 -13.45
N GLN A 138 32.40 10.39 -14.23
CA GLN A 138 32.53 8.97 -14.61
C GLN A 138 32.69 8.01 -13.42
N PRO A 139 33.41 8.35 -12.33
CA PRO A 139 33.49 7.48 -11.15
C PRO A 139 32.13 7.24 -10.50
N GLU A 140 31.25 8.24 -10.48
CA GLU A 140 29.90 8.12 -9.88
C GLU A 140 28.99 7.19 -10.67
N VAL A 141 29.21 7.02 -11.98
CA VAL A 141 28.43 6.06 -12.79
C VAL A 141 28.57 4.64 -12.26
N ASN A 142 29.78 4.23 -11.85
CA ASN A 142 29.99 2.90 -11.28
C ASN A 142 29.24 2.75 -9.95
N ARG A 143 29.20 3.82 -9.14
CA ARG A 143 28.44 3.84 -7.89
C ARG A 143 26.94 3.73 -8.15
N ILE A 144 26.41 4.43 -9.15
CA ILE A 144 25.00 4.33 -9.55
C ILE A 144 24.68 2.89 -9.97
N LYS A 145 25.54 2.25 -10.78
CA LYS A 145 25.36 0.84 -11.19
C LYS A 145 25.30 -0.10 -10.00
N LEU A 146 26.25 0.01 -9.06
CA LEU A 146 26.23 -0.81 -7.84
C LEU A 146 24.96 -0.59 -7.01
N LYS A 147 24.43 0.63 -6.96
CA LYS A 147 23.16 0.93 -6.28
C LYS A 147 21.95 0.33 -6.99
N ALA A 148 21.91 0.40 -8.33
CA ALA A 148 20.86 -0.26 -9.11
C ALA A 148 20.92 -1.78 -8.99
N GLU A 149 22.11 -2.38 -9.00
CA GLU A 149 22.33 -3.82 -8.78
C GLU A 149 21.85 -4.23 -7.38
N HIS A 150 22.18 -3.46 -6.35
CA HIS A 150 21.70 -3.76 -5.00
C HIS A 150 20.17 -3.72 -4.89
N LEU A 151 19.53 -2.83 -5.66
CA LEU A 151 18.08 -2.72 -5.71
C LEU A 151 17.42 -3.96 -6.33
N VAL A 152 17.99 -4.53 -7.40
CA VAL A 152 17.32 -5.56 -8.23
C VAL A 152 17.94 -6.96 -8.19
N SER A 153 19.25 -7.06 -7.92
CA SER A 153 20.04 -8.29 -8.06
C SER A 153 21.10 -8.47 -6.96
N GLY A 154 20.88 -7.91 -5.77
CA GLY A 154 21.84 -7.92 -4.65
C GLY A 154 22.22 -9.31 -4.14
N GLY A 155 23.14 -10.00 -4.82
CA GLY A 155 23.68 -11.29 -4.40
C GLY A 155 22.58 -12.34 -4.14
N SER A 156 22.51 -12.85 -2.91
CA SER A 156 21.56 -13.89 -2.51
C SER A 156 20.11 -13.41 -2.36
N ARG A 157 19.87 -12.11 -2.12
CA ARG A 157 18.53 -11.49 -2.03
C ARG A 157 18.60 -10.00 -2.35
N SER A 158 17.84 -9.57 -3.35
CA SER A 158 17.74 -8.14 -3.66
C SER A 158 16.81 -7.41 -2.69
N ARG A 159 16.98 -6.09 -2.55
CA ARG A 159 16.04 -5.26 -1.78
C ARG A 159 14.62 -5.30 -2.33
N TYR A 160 14.51 -5.45 -3.64
CA TYR A 160 13.23 -5.67 -4.30
C TYR A 160 12.56 -6.95 -3.79
N ASP A 161 13.27 -8.08 -3.74
CA ASP A 161 12.68 -9.36 -3.32
C ASP A 161 12.21 -9.31 -1.85
N ASP A 162 12.98 -8.68 -0.97
CA ASP A 162 12.60 -8.47 0.42
C ASP A 162 11.34 -7.60 0.55
N ALA A 163 11.25 -6.51 -0.23
CA ALA A 163 10.08 -5.64 -0.26
C ALA A 163 8.84 -6.36 -0.82
N VAL A 164 9.00 -7.12 -1.91
CA VAL A 164 7.93 -7.92 -2.52
C VAL A 164 7.44 -9.01 -1.57
N ALA A 165 8.33 -9.66 -0.82
CA ALA A 165 7.93 -10.64 0.20
C ALA A 165 7.02 -10.02 1.27
N VAL A 166 7.31 -8.79 1.70
CA VAL A 166 6.43 -8.03 2.61
C VAL A 166 5.10 -7.72 1.95
N LEU A 167 5.11 -7.23 0.70
CA LEU A 167 3.89 -6.88 -0.02
C LEU A 167 2.96 -8.09 -0.24
N ARG A 168 3.51 -9.26 -0.58
CA ARG A 168 2.75 -10.51 -0.74
C ARG A 168 2.04 -10.96 0.54
N LYS A 169 2.59 -10.64 1.71
CA LYS A 169 1.99 -10.95 3.01
C LYS A 169 0.78 -10.07 3.34
N HIS A 170 0.78 -8.82 2.86
CA HIS A 170 -0.22 -7.82 3.25
C HIS A 170 -1.26 -7.51 2.17
N LEU A 171 -0.98 -7.80 0.90
CA LEU A 171 -1.91 -7.57 -0.20
C LEU A 171 -2.74 -8.82 -0.52
N PRO A 172 -4.02 -8.67 -0.91
CA PRO A 172 -4.81 -9.77 -1.41
C PRO A 172 -4.30 -10.24 -2.80
N PRO A 173 -4.49 -11.52 -3.16
CA PRO A 173 -4.02 -12.06 -4.45
C PRO A 173 -4.48 -11.26 -5.67
N ALA A 174 -5.74 -10.79 -5.66
CA ALA A 174 -6.27 -9.96 -6.74
C ALA A 174 -5.54 -8.62 -6.94
N SER A 175 -4.90 -8.07 -5.90
CA SER A 175 -4.05 -6.88 -6.02
C SER A 175 -2.66 -7.25 -6.54
N LEU A 176 -2.09 -8.35 -6.05
CA LEU A 176 -0.78 -8.84 -6.50
C LEU A 176 -0.77 -9.15 -8.00
N LYS A 177 -1.82 -9.84 -8.48
CA LYS A 177 -2.01 -10.12 -9.91
C LYS A 177 -2.11 -8.86 -10.76
N ARG A 178 -2.86 -7.86 -10.29
CA ARG A 178 -3.08 -6.60 -11.03
C ARG A 178 -1.81 -5.76 -11.14
N LEU A 179 -0.99 -5.80 -10.09
CA LEU A 179 0.26 -5.04 -9.99
C LEU A 179 1.46 -5.80 -10.55
N ASP A 180 1.25 -7.02 -11.05
CA ASP A 180 2.29 -7.88 -11.61
C ASP A 180 3.44 -8.13 -10.61
N VAL A 181 3.06 -8.37 -9.35
CA VAL A 181 3.98 -8.64 -8.22
C VAL A 181 4.05 -10.16 -7.93
N GLU A 182 3.24 -10.95 -8.62
CA GLU A 182 3.00 -12.37 -8.33
C GLU A 182 4.10 -13.29 -8.87
N GLU A 183 4.61 -13.06 -10.08
CA GLU A 183 5.51 -14.02 -10.74
C GLU A 183 6.89 -13.42 -11.06
N ARG A 184 7.82 -13.71 -10.16
CA ARG A 184 9.22 -13.96 -10.53
C ARG A 184 9.55 -15.36 -10.05
N THR A 185 8.85 -16.35 -10.61
CA THR A 185 9.29 -17.74 -10.60
C THR A 185 10.51 -17.76 -11.51
N ASP A 186 11.67 -18.03 -10.94
CA ASP A 186 12.98 -18.04 -11.60
C ASP A 186 12.90 -18.62 -13.03
N SER A 187 12.77 -17.75 -14.04
CA SER A 187 13.06 -18.08 -15.43
C SER A 187 14.57 -18.06 -15.68
N THR A 188 15.33 -18.55 -14.69
CA THR A 188 16.76 -18.85 -14.75
C THR A 188 16.97 -20.21 -15.42
N GLU A 189 16.21 -20.48 -16.49
CA GLU A 189 16.45 -21.50 -17.51
C GLU A 189 16.49 -20.77 -18.86
N LEU A 190 17.49 -19.93 -19.06
CA LEU A 190 17.89 -19.48 -20.39
C LEU A 190 19.42 -19.52 -20.42
N ASP A 191 19.89 -20.64 -20.99
CA ASP A 191 21.16 -20.96 -21.66
C ASP A 191 22.32 -19.95 -21.57
#